data_AF-A0AAD7EPI1-F1
#
_entry.id   AF-A0AAD7EPI1-F1
#
_cell.length_a   1.000
_cell.length_b   1.000
_cell.length_c   1.000
_cell.angle_alpha   90.00
_cell.angle_beta   90.00
_cell.angle_gamma   90.00
#
_symmetry.space_group_name_H-M   'P 1'
#
loop_
_entity.id
_entity.type
_entity.pdbx_description
1 polymer ?
#
loop_
_entity_poly.entity_id
_entity_poly.type
_entity_poly.pdbx_seq_one_letter_code
_entity_poly.pdbx_strand_id
1 'polypeptide(L)'
;MDVLCQAKSGHGKTAVFVLATLQQLESANGEVSVLVLCHTRELAFQIKNEYSCFAKYMPDVRVSTFYGGTPVAKDSETLRDKTKCPHIVVATPGRLNALARDKFLDAKNVKHFVLDE
;
A
#
# COMPACT_ATOMS: atom_id res chain seq x y z
N MET A 1 -15.81 -7.83 -2.78
CA MET A 1 -16.81 -7.08 -2.01
C MET A 1 -16.36 -5.65 -2.01
N ASP A 2 -17.26 -4.73 -2.33
CA ASP A 2 -16.93 -3.32 -2.45
C ASP A 2 -17.56 -2.56 -1.28
N VAL A 3 -16.84 -1.57 -0.77
CA VAL A 3 -17.25 -0.83 0.43
C VAL A 3 -17.10 0.66 0.19
N LEU A 4 -18.18 1.40 0.45
CA LEU A 4 -18.15 2.85 0.64
C LEU A 4 -18.45 3.12 2.12
N CYS A 5 -17.52 3.75 2.82
CA CYS A 5 -17.61 3.99 4.25
C CYS A 5 -17.45 5.48 4.56
N GLN A 6 -18.38 6.03 5.35
CA GLN A 6 -18.28 7.37 5.89
C GLN A 6 -18.38 7.30 7.42
N ALA A 7 -17.38 7.83 8.11
CA ALA A 7 -17.39 7.94 9.56
C ALA A 7 -16.62 9.19 10.01
N LYS A 8 -16.91 9.65 11.24
CA LYS A 8 -16.19 10.77 11.86
C LYS A 8 -14.70 10.42 12.05
N SER A 9 -13.84 11.44 12.10
CA SER A 9 -12.41 11.26 12.36
C SER A 9 -12.16 10.60 13.72
N GLY A 10 -11.10 9.80 13.83
CA GLY A 10 -10.74 9.10 15.07
C GLY A 10 -11.58 7.85 15.40
N HIS A 11 -12.49 7.40 14.53
CA HIS A 11 -13.35 6.23 14.77
C HIS A 11 -12.82 4.93 14.15
N GLY A 12 -11.52 4.84 13.86
CA GLY A 12 -10.87 3.59 13.45
C GLY A 12 -11.08 3.15 11.98
N LYS A 13 -11.44 4.07 11.07
CA LYS A 13 -11.59 3.76 9.62
C LYS A 13 -10.37 3.06 9.03
N THR A 14 -9.17 3.50 9.40
CA THR A 14 -7.90 2.90 8.95
C THR A 14 -7.78 1.43 9.36
N ALA A 15 -8.10 1.11 10.61
CA ALA A 15 -8.05 -0.27 11.11
C ALA A 15 -9.01 -1.19 10.34
N VAL A 16 -10.16 -0.69 9.87
CA VAL A 16 -11.12 -1.48 9.08
C VAL A 16 -10.46 -2.05 7.84
N PHE A 17 -9.89 -1.21 6.97
CA PHE A 17 -9.30 -1.72 5.73
C PHE A 17 -7.95 -2.39 5.96
N VAL A 18 -7.17 -1.98 6.97
CA VAL A 18 -5.89 -2.63 7.29
C VAL A 18 -6.12 -4.07 7.72
N LEU A 19 -7.00 -4.30 8.70
CA LEU A 19 -7.31 -5.64 9.18
C LEU A 19 -7.99 -6.48 8.10
N ALA A 20 -8.94 -5.90 7.36
CA ALA A 20 -9.65 -6.63 6.31
C ALA A 20 -8.73 -7.11 5.19
N THR A 21 -7.79 -6.27 4.74
CA THR A 21 -6.85 -6.63 3.67
C THR A 21 -5.75 -7.55 4.15
N LEU A 22 -5.21 -7.36 5.37
CA LEU A 22 -4.23 -8.29 5.96
C LEU A 22 -4.82 -9.69 6.12
N GLN A 23 -6.08 -9.81 6.56
CA GLN A 23 -6.74 -11.10 6.74
C GLN A 23 -6.94 -11.86 5.41
N GLN A 24 -7.10 -11.14 4.30
CA GLN A 24 -7.32 -11.72 2.96
C GLN A 24 -6.02 -11.84 2.15
N LEU A 25 -4.89 -11.38 2.71
CA LEU A 25 -3.63 -11.32 1.99
C LEU A 25 -3.04 -12.72 1.82
N GLU A 26 -2.84 -13.12 0.57
CA GLU A 26 -2.01 -14.26 0.19
C GLU A 26 -0.65 -13.73 -0.27
N SER A 27 0.37 -13.81 0.60
CA SER A 27 1.69 -13.24 0.30
C SER A 27 2.43 -14.07 -0.76
N ALA A 28 2.75 -13.44 -1.89
CA ALA A 28 3.60 -13.99 -2.94
C ALA A 28 4.74 -13.02 -3.29
N ASN A 29 5.97 -13.54 -3.37
CA ASN A 29 7.14 -12.71 -3.62
C ASN A 29 7.07 -12.05 -5.00
N GLY A 30 7.38 -10.75 -5.04
CA GLY A 30 7.36 -9.96 -6.28
C GLY A 30 5.98 -9.42 -6.67
N GLU A 31 4.93 -9.64 -5.87
CA GLU A 31 3.57 -9.26 -6.22
C GLU A 31 2.97 -8.23 -5.27
N VAL A 32 2.42 -7.15 -5.82
CA VAL A 32 1.62 -6.18 -5.08
C VAL A 32 0.16 -6.63 -5.11
N SER A 33 -0.38 -6.98 -3.95
CA SER A 33 -1.76 -7.45 -3.79
C SER A 33 -2.71 -6.37 -3.27
N VAL A 34 -2.19 -5.39 -2.54
CA VAL A 34 -2.97 -4.31 -1.93
C VAL A 34 -2.37 -2.96 -2.34
N LEU A 35 -3.22 -2.08 -2.86
CA LEU A 35 -2.92 -0.69 -3.12
C LEU A 35 -3.80 0.20 -2.23
N VAL A 36 -3.17 1.10 -1.48
CA VAL A 36 -3.86 2.16 -0.74
C VAL A 36 -3.41 3.52 -1.26
N LEU A 37 -4.35 4.34 -1.69
CA LEU A 37 -4.11 5.72 -2.10
C LEU A 37 -4.61 6.69 -1.04
N CYS A 38 -3.84 7.75 -0.80
CA CYS A 38 -4.21 8.87 0.07
C CYS A 38 -3.60 10.19 -0.43
N HIS A 39 -4.12 11.33 0.01
CA HIS A 39 -3.78 12.62 -0.59
C HIS A 39 -2.51 13.30 -0.02
N THR A 40 -1.98 12.87 1.14
CA THR A 40 -0.74 13.44 1.74
C THR A 40 0.35 12.41 1.98
N ARG A 41 1.60 12.88 2.10
CA ARG A 41 2.76 12.01 2.36
C ARG A 41 2.76 11.50 3.81
N GLU A 42 2.32 12.36 4.71
CA GLU A 42 2.20 12.14 6.14
C GLU A 42 1.16 11.05 6.41
N LEU A 43 -0.01 11.12 5.75
CA LEU A 43 -1.04 10.10 5.87
C LEU A 43 -0.58 8.75 5.30
N ALA A 44 0.13 8.74 4.16
CA ALA A 44 0.70 7.51 3.62
C ALA A 44 1.64 6.83 4.63
N PHE A 45 2.49 7.62 5.31
CA PHE A 45 3.40 7.11 6.32
C PHE A 45 2.66 6.58 7.55
N GLN A 46 1.62 7.28 8.01
CA GLN A 46 0.76 6.84 9.11
C GLN A 46 0.08 5.50 8.80
N ILE A 47 -0.57 5.37 7.63
CA ILE A 47 -1.23 4.13 7.21
C ILE A 47 -0.23 2.97 7.11
N LYS A 48 0.97 3.21 6.56
CA LYS A 48 2.02 2.17 6.51
C LYS A 48 2.47 1.71 7.89
N ASN A 49 2.51 2.61 8.87
CA ASN A 49 2.85 2.24 10.24
C ASN A 49 1.73 1.42 10.88
N GLU A 50 0.45 1.74 10.63
CA GLU A 50 -0.68 0.91 11.04
C GLU A 50 -0.57 -0.51 10.46
N TYR A 51 -0.34 -0.64 9.15
CA TYR A 51 -0.06 -1.95 8.54
C TYR A 51 1.10 -2.68 9.22
N SER A 52 2.20 -1.98 9.52
CA SER A 52 3.38 -2.57 10.17
C SER A 52 3.06 -3.04 11.60
N CYS A 53 2.25 -2.29 12.34
CA CYS A 53 1.80 -2.64 13.69
C CYS A 53 0.91 -3.88 13.68
N PHE A 54 -0.08 -3.94 12.78
CA PHE A 54 -1.00 -5.07 12.70
C PHE A 54 -0.35 -6.32 12.05
N ALA A 55 0.59 -6.14 11.14
CA ALA A 55 1.34 -7.24 10.50
C ALA A 55 2.54 -7.73 11.33
N LYS A 56 2.71 -7.28 12.59
CA LYS A 56 3.86 -7.59 13.46
C LYS A 56 4.20 -9.09 13.53
N TYR A 57 3.20 -9.96 13.48
CA TYR A 57 3.35 -11.41 13.57
C TYR A 57 3.18 -12.13 12.22
N MET A 58 3.26 -11.39 11.10
CA MET A 58 3.18 -11.90 9.74
C MET A 58 4.52 -11.62 9.03
N PRO A 59 5.57 -12.42 9.29
CA PRO A 59 6.96 -12.10 8.90
C PRO A 59 7.16 -11.98 7.39
N ASP A 60 6.31 -12.62 6.60
CA ASP A 60 6.38 -12.55 5.14
C ASP A 60 5.78 -11.26 4.59
N VAL A 61 4.95 -10.54 5.36
CA VAL A 61 4.25 -9.35 4.88
C VAL A 61 5.20 -8.15 4.78
N ARG A 62 5.31 -7.57 3.58
CA ARG A 62 6.09 -6.38 3.30
C ARG A 62 5.19 -5.22 2.89
N VAL A 63 5.43 -4.07 3.49
CA VAL A 63 4.66 -2.85 3.29
C VAL A 63 5.61 -1.73 2.92
N SER A 64 5.31 -0.95 1.88
CA SER A 64 6.12 0.20 1.48
C SER A 64 5.27 1.42 1.17
N THR A 65 5.89 2.59 1.25
CA THR A 65 5.26 3.87 0.89
C THR A 65 5.92 4.49 -0.32
N PHE A 66 5.11 5.05 -1.23
CA PHE A 66 5.61 5.77 -2.40
C PHE A 66 4.94 7.14 -2.54
N TYR A 67 5.75 8.19 -2.48
CA TYR A 67 5.29 9.57 -2.60
C TYR A 67 6.35 10.49 -3.22
N GLY A 68 5.92 11.67 -3.68
CA GLY A 68 6.81 12.68 -4.30
C GLY A 68 7.93 13.16 -3.36
N GLY A 69 8.97 13.78 -3.92
CA GLY A 69 10.09 14.36 -3.14
C GLY A 69 11.27 13.42 -2.87
N THR A 70 11.16 12.15 -3.23
CA THR A 70 12.27 11.19 -3.29
C THR A 70 12.60 10.82 -4.74
N PRO A 71 13.81 10.35 -5.08
CA PRO A 71 14.11 9.85 -6.42
C PRO A 71 13.24 8.64 -6.78
N VAL A 72 12.54 8.68 -7.93
CA VAL A 72 11.71 7.57 -8.44
C VAL A 72 12.52 6.28 -8.63
N ALA A 73 13.81 6.41 -8.95
CA ALA A 73 14.72 5.29 -9.12
C ALA A 73 14.73 4.35 -7.90
N LYS A 74 14.74 4.88 -6.66
CA LYS A 74 14.75 4.07 -5.43
C LYS A 74 13.49 3.22 -5.28
N ASP A 75 12.33 3.79 -5.61
CA ASP A 75 11.06 3.08 -5.58
C ASP A 75 11.05 1.97 -6.65
N SER A 76 11.56 2.27 -7.85
CA SER A 76 11.64 1.31 -8.95
C SER A 76 12.57 0.13 -8.64
N GLU A 77 13.70 0.37 -7.96
CA GLU A 77 14.61 -0.68 -7.49
C GLU A 77 13.92 -1.59 -6.47
N THR A 78 13.16 -1.00 -5.55
CA THR A 78 12.38 -1.75 -4.54
C THR A 78 11.32 -2.65 -5.18
N LEU A 79 10.61 -2.14 -6.19
CA LEU A 79 9.56 -2.90 -6.90
C LEU A 79 10.12 -4.02 -7.77
N ARG A 80 11.31 -3.84 -8.36
CA ARG A 80 11.95 -4.84 -9.24
C ARG A 80 12.57 -6.01 -8.48
N ASP A 81 13.06 -5.76 -7.28
CA ASP A 81 13.64 -6.80 -6.43
C ASP A 81 12.52 -7.65 -5.81
N LYS A 82 12.35 -8.89 -6.29
CA LYS A 82 11.28 -9.80 -5.82
C LYS A 82 11.29 -10.05 -4.31
N THR A 83 12.45 -9.92 -3.66
CA THR A 83 12.60 -10.13 -2.21
C THR A 83 12.22 -8.90 -1.41
N LYS A 84 12.31 -7.71 -2.00
CA LYS A 84 11.95 -6.43 -1.38
C LYS A 84 10.59 -5.91 -1.82
N CYS A 85 10.07 -6.39 -2.95
CA CYS A 85 8.81 -5.97 -3.52
C CYS A 85 7.71 -6.12 -2.45
N PRO A 86 7.00 -5.02 -2.13
CA PRO A 86 5.98 -5.01 -1.09
C PRO A 86 4.74 -5.77 -1.55
N HIS A 87 4.08 -6.46 -0.62
CA HIS A 87 2.75 -7.01 -0.86
C HIS A 87 1.67 -5.92 -0.76
N ILE A 88 1.94 -4.90 0.06
CA ILE A 88 1.05 -3.77 0.33
C ILE A 88 1.79 -2.47 0.01
N VAL A 89 1.22 -1.68 -0.90
CA VAL A 89 1.73 -0.35 -1.24
C VAL A 89 0.76 0.71 -0.75
N VAL A 90 1.29 1.69 -0.03
CA VAL A 90 0.56 2.90 0.35
C VAL A 90 1.18 4.09 -0.39
N ALA A 91 0.41 4.84 -1.17
CA ALA A 91 0.99 5.85 -2.04
C ALA A 91 0.16 7.12 -2.17
N THR A 92 0.83 8.18 -2.63
CA THR A 92 0.15 9.39 -3.12
C THR A 92 -0.10 9.28 -4.62
N PRO A 93 -1.20 9.84 -5.16
CA PRO A 93 -1.61 9.64 -6.55
C PRO A 93 -0.52 9.95 -7.58
N GLY A 94 0.20 11.06 -7.39
CA GLY A 94 1.23 11.50 -8.35
C GLY A 94 2.38 10.49 -8.49
N ARG A 95 2.89 9.94 -7.38
CA ARG A 95 3.96 8.94 -7.43
C ARG A 95 3.46 7.60 -7.94
N LEU A 96 2.30 7.13 -7.46
CA LEU A 96 1.74 5.86 -7.91
C LEU A 96 1.51 5.87 -9.42
N ASN A 97 0.94 6.96 -9.95
CA ASN A 97 0.72 7.13 -11.38
C ASN A 97 2.03 7.11 -12.17
N ALA A 98 3.10 7.76 -11.67
CA ALA A 98 4.41 7.71 -12.32
C ALA A 98 4.98 6.27 -12.37
N LEU A 99 4.93 5.55 -11.25
CA LEU A 99 5.40 4.17 -11.16
C LEU A 99 4.62 3.21 -12.06
N ALA A 100 3.29 3.39 -12.15
CA ALA A 100 2.43 2.58 -13.01
C ALA A 100 2.62 2.89 -14.50
N ARG A 101 2.62 4.19 -14.87
CA ARG A 101 2.82 4.63 -16.26
C ARG A 101 4.16 4.16 -16.82
N ASP A 102 5.21 4.26 -16.01
CA ASP A 102 6.57 3.88 -16.41
C ASP A 102 6.82 2.36 -16.22
N LYS A 103 5.77 1.59 -15.90
CA LYS A 103 5.75 0.12 -15.75
C LYS A 103 6.71 -0.43 -14.69
N PHE A 104 7.04 0.37 -13.68
CA PHE A 104 7.79 -0.10 -12.51
C PHE A 104 6.89 -0.85 -11.51
N LEU A 105 5.63 -0.42 -11.40
CA LEU A 105 4.60 -1.10 -10.63
C LEU A 105 3.74 -1.97 -11.55
N ASP A 106 3.75 -3.28 -11.37
CA ASP A 106 2.78 -4.18 -11.99
C ASP A 106 1.54 -4.32 -11.08
N ALA A 107 0.40 -3.81 -11.55
CA ALA A 107 -0.85 -3.81 -10.82
C ALA A 107 -1.78 -4.98 -11.18
N LYS A 108 -1.35 -5.92 -12.04
CA LYS A 108 -2.22 -7.02 -12.51
C LYS A 108 -2.73 -7.94 -11.41
N ASN A 109 -1.97 -8.08 -10.33
CA ASN A 109 -2.29 -8.97 -9.21
C ASN A 109 -2.90 -8.24 -8.02
N VAL A 110 -3.26 -6.96 -8.18
CA VAL A 110 -3.91 -6.19 -7.12
C VAL A 110 -5.33 -6.73 -6.90
N LYS A 111 -5.56 -7.30 -5.71
CA LYS A 111 -6.85 -7.83 -5.28
C LYS A 111 -7.64 -6.82 -4.46
N HIS A 112 -6.95 -5.88 -3.81
CA HIS A 112 -7.56 -4.85 -2.96
C HIS A 112 -7.06 -3.46 -3.33
N PHE A 113 -8.01 -2.56 -3.60
CA PHE A 113 -7.75 -1.16 -3.89
C PHE A 113 -8.53 -0.30 -2.92
N VAL A 114 -7.83 0.52 -2.13
CA VAL A 114 -8.39 1.37 -1.09
C VAL A 114 -8.10 2.82 -1.43
N LEU A 115 -9.13 3.66 -1.35
CA LEU A 115 -9.02 5.11 -1.40
C LEU A 115 -9.35 5.64 0.00
N ASP A 116 -8.38 6.30 0.64
CA ASP A 116 -8.59 6.98 1.92
C ASP A 116 -8.38 8.49 1.74
N GLU A 117 -9.40 9.24 2.12
CA GLU A 117 -9.55 10.69 1.92
C GLU A 117 -9.20 11.18 0.51
#